data_AF-A0A1G8NPV6-F1
#
_entry.id   AF-A0A1G8NPV6-F1
#
_cell.length_a   1.000
_cell.length_b   1.000
_cell.length_c   1.000
_cell.angle_alpha   90.00
_cell.angle_beta   90.00
_cell.angle_gamma   90.00
#
_symmetry.space_group_name_H-M   'P 1'
#
loop_
_entity.id
_entity.type
_entity.pdbx_description
1 polymer ?
#
loop_
_entity_poly.entity_id
_entity_poly.type
_entity_poly.pdbx_seq_one_letter_code
_entity_poly.pdbx_strand_id
1 'polypeptide(L)'
;MKSSVKALSVCLAAAVATVATAVAALAFPQPAFAQDPQSCRAVRFADIGWTDITSTTALASTVFEGLGYQPVTTVASVPISFAGLKTRQLDVSLGYWWPVQETAIAPFVDAKAINVLQTPNLTGAKATFAVPTYEYDAGLKTFADIAKHRAELDGKIYGIEPGSSANAAIQKMIATNQFSLGGFKLIESSEAGMLVTVDRAVRDKKWVVFLG
;
A
#
# COMPACT_ATOMS: atom_id res chain seq x y z
N MET A 1 -68.08 5.81 56.01
CA MET A 1 -67.76 5.05 54.77
C MET A 1 -67.14 5.88 53.62
N LYS A 2 -66.71 7.13 53.83
CA LYS A 2 -66.12 8.00 52.76
C LYS A 2 -64.59 8.16 52.84
N SER A 3 -63.94 7.65 53.89
CA SER A 3 -62.49 7.83 54.11
C SER A 3 -61.63 6.69 53.52
N SER A 4 -62.15 5.47 53.49
CA SER A 4 -61.41 4.28 53.00
C SER A 4 -61.25 4.22 51.47
N VAL A 5 -62.03 4.99 50.71
CA VAL A 5 -61.97 5.03 49.24
C VAL A 5 -60.85 5.95 48.73
N LYS A 6 -60.46 6.97 49.50
CA LYS A 6 -59.37 7.89 49.13
C LYS A 6 -57.98 7.26 49.27
N ALA A 7 -57.78 6.34 50.20
CA ALA A 7 -56.48 5.68 50.42
C ALA A 7 -56.11 4.69 49.31
N LEU A 8 -57.10 4.02 48.70
CA LEU A 8 -56.86 3.05 47.63
C LEU A 8 -56.47 3.71 46.29
N SER A 9 -56.98 4.93 46.03
CA SER A 9 -56.64 5.71 44.83
C SER A 9 -55.21 6.25 44.81
N VAL A 10 -54.58 6.44 45.97
CA VAL A 10 -53.22 6.99 46.06
C VAL A 10 -52.15 5.92 45.85
N CYS A 11 -52.39 4.68 46.31
CA CYS A 11 -51.45 3.57 46.09
C CYS A 11 -51.41 3.08 44.64
N LEU A 12 -52.52 3.16 43.89
CA LEU A 12 -52.56 2.75 42.49
C LEU A 12 -51.84 3.76 41.57
N ALA A 13 -51.87 5.06 41.91
CA ALA A 13 -51.17 6.10 41.16
C ALA A 13 -49.63 6.02 41.33
N ALA A 14 -49.15 5.63 42.51
CA ALA A 14 -47.71 5.46 42.76
C ALA A 14 -47.13 4.22 42.04
N ALA A 15 -47.88 3.12 41.95
CA ALA A 15 -47.43 1.90 41.26
C ALA A 15 -47.33 2.09 39.73
N VAL A 16 -48.23 2.87 39.13
CA VAL A 16 -48.23 3.14 37.67
C VAL A 16 -47.15 4.14 37.26
N ALA A 17 -46.82 5.11 38.12
CA ALA A 17 -45.78 6.11 37.85
C ALA A 17 -44.36 5.51 37.83
N THR A 18 -44.12 4.43 38.59
CA THR A 18 -42.79 3.77 38.68
C THR A 18 -42.53 2.78 37.53
N VAL A 19 -43.59 2.23 36.91
CA VAL A 19 -43.46 1.34 35.74
C VAL A 19 -43.36 2.13 34.43
N ALA A 20 -44.02 3.29 34.34
CA ALA A 20 -43.97 4.15 33.15
C ALA A 20 -42.59 4.80 32.94
N THR A 21 -41.83 5.05 34.01
CA THR A 21 -40.47 5.61 33.93
C THR A 21 -39.41 4.56 33.55
N ALA A 22 -39.65 3.27 33.80
CA ALA A 22 -38.74 2.20 33.39
C ALA A 22 -38.84 1.86 31.89
N VAL A 23 -40.01 2.04 31.27
CA VAL A 23 -40.22 1.78 29.83
C VAL A 23 -39.77 2.96 28.96
N ALA A 24 -39.85 4.20 29.46
CA ALA A 24 -39.38 5.39 28.73
C ALA A 24 -37.84 5.45 28.60
N ALA A 25 -37.08 4.78 29.48
CA ALA A 25 -35.63 4.68 29.38
C ALA A 25 -35.16 3.70 28.27
N LEU A 26 -36.03 2.79 27.82
CA LEU A 26 -35.76 1.86 26.70
C LEU A 26 -36.15 2.44 25.33
N ALA A 27 -36.82 3.59 25.31
CA ALA A 27 -37.29 4.26 24.09
C ALA A 27 -36.32 5.33 23.56
N PHE A 28 -35.20 5.57 24.24
CA PHE A 28 -34.11 6.32 23.63
C PHE A 28 -33.43 5.41 22.61
N PRO A 29 -33.46 5.73 21.30
CA PRO A 29 -32.60 5.06 20.35
C PRO A 29 -31.17 5.31 20.82
N GLN A 30 -30.59 4.31 21.49
CA GLN A 30 -29.16 4.26 21.67
C GLN A 30 -28.59 4.37 20.26
N PRO A 31 -27.63 5.28 19.98
CA PRO A 31 -26.89 5.20 18.74
C PRO A 31 -26.23 3.83 18.77
N ALA A 32 -26.85 2.87 18.09
CA ALA A 32 -26.21 1.64 17.73
C ALA A 32 -25.14 2.07 16.75
N PHE A 33 -23.96 2.38 17.26
CA PHE A 33 -22.74 2.28 16.48
C PHE A 33 -22.73 0.84 16.01
N ALA A 34 -23.21 0.61 14.79
CA ALA A 34 -23.08 -0.67 14.14
C ALA A 34 -21.59 -0.95 14.10
N GLN A 35 -21.10 -1.72 15.08
CA GLN A 35 -19.74 -2.19 15.05
C GLN A 35 -19.64 -3.08 13.83
N ASP A 36 -18.60 -2.87 13.03
CA ASP A 36 -18.39 -3.70 11.86
C ASP A 36 -18.36 -5.18 12.25
N PRO A 37 -18.78 -6.08 11.34
CA PRO A 37 -18.68 -7.51 11.57
C PRO A 37 -17.28 -7.89 12.04
N GLN A 38 -17.18 -8.87 12.94
CA GLN A 38 -15.88 -9.31 13.46
C GLN A 38 -14.90 -9.73 12.37
N SER A 39 -15.40 -10.19 11.21
CA SER A 39 -14.62 -10.50 10.02
C SER A 39 -13.89 -9.29 9.41
N CYS A 40 -14.39 -8.08 9.64
CA CYS A 40 -13.80 -6.83 9.15
C CYS A 40 -12.79 -6.25 10.14
N ARG A 41 -12.69 -6.81 11.34
CA ARG A 41 -11.79 -6.30 12.38
C ARG A 41 -10.33 -6.44 11.99
N ALA A 42 -9.98 -7.53 11.32
CA ALA A 42 -8.64 -7.74 10.79
C ALA A 42 -8.51 -7.11 9.39
N VAL A 43 -7.82 -5.98 9.29
CA VAL A 43 -7.54 -5.33 8.00
C VAL A 43 -6.20 -5.86 7.49
N ARG A 44 -6.21 -6.69 6.45
CA ARG A 44 -5.00 -7.36 5.95
C ARG A 44 -4.31 -6.53 4.87
N PHE A 45 -3.21 -5.90 5.23
CA PHE A 45 -2.39 -5.09 4.33
C PHE A 45 -1.36 -5.93 3.58
N ALA A 46 -1.16 -5.58 2.32
CA ALA A 46 0.01 -5.95 1.55
C ALA A 46 1.12 -4.91 1.74
N ASP A 47 2.33 -5.36 2.10
CA ASP A 47 3.55 -4.55 2.08
C ASP A 47 4.55 -5.19 1.12
N ILE A 48 5.11 -4.40 0.20
CA ILE A 48 6.10 -4.90 -0.77
C ILE A 48 7.50 -4.95 -0.16
N GLY A 49 7.71 -4.26 0.97
CA GLY A 49 9.00 -4.14 1.66
C GLY A 49 9.87 -2.98 1.17
N TRP A 50 9.31 -2.08 0.35
CA TRP A 50 9.91 -0.80 0.02
C TRP A 50 9.67 0.20 1.14
N THR A 51 10.64 1.06 1.41
CA THR A 51 10.59 1.93 2.60
C THR A 51 9.35 2.84 2.60
N ASP A 52 8.93 3.34 1.45
CA ASP A 52 7.74 4.18 1.29
C ASP A 52 6.45 3.40 1.59
N ILE A 53 6.34 2.17 1.08
CA ILE A 53 5.15 1.32 1.25
C ILE A 53 5.06 0.79 2.68
N THR A 54 6.17 0.38 3.28
CA THR A 54 6.23 0.00 4.69
C THR A 54 5.82 1.17 5.57
N SER A 55 6.32 2.38 5.29
CA SER A 55 5.99 3.58 6.08
C SER A 55 4.52 3.99 5.95
N THR A 56 3.97 4.00 4.74
CA THR A 56 2.56 4.36 4.51
C THR A 56 1.60 3.32 5.07
N THR A 57 1.95 2.03 4.96
CA THR A 57 1.20 0.92 5.57
C THR A 57 1.24 0.97 7.09
N ALA A 58 2.40 1.27 7.68
CA ALA A 58 2.52 1.43 9.13
C ALA A 58 1.67 2.60 9.64
N LEU A 59 1.72 3.76 8.96
CA LEU A 59 0.89 4.92 9.31
C LEU A 59 -0.60 4.58 9.22
N ALA A 60 -1.04 3.93 8.13
CA ALA A 60 -2.42 3.50 7.99
C ALA A 60 -2.82 2.53 9.11
N SER A 61 -1.95 1.56 9.42
CA SER A 61 -2.16 0.59 10.49
C SER A 61 -2.38 1.28 11.84
N THR A 62 -1.56 2.26 12.21
CA THR A 62 -1.75 3.06 13.44
C THR A 62 -3.10 3.77 13.47
N VAL A 63 -3.57 4.31 12.34
CA VAL A 63 -4.91 4.92 12.26
C VAL A 63 -6.00 3.87 12.46
N PHE A 64 -5.90 2.71 11.79
CA PHE A 64 -6.87 1.61 11.95
C PHE A 64 -6.91 1.04 13.37
N GLU A 65 -5.76 0.92 14.05
CA GLU A 65 -5.67 0.55 15.47
C GLU A 65 -6.41 1.56 16.35
N GLY A 66 -6.19 2.86 16.13
CA GLY A 66 -6.89 3.93 16.86
C GLY A 66 -8.41 3.92 16.66
N LEU A 67 -8.88 3.39 15.52
CA LEU A 67 -10.29 3.19 15.21
C LEU A 67 -10.86 1.86 15.76
N GLY A 68 -10.05 1.03 16.43
CA GLY A 68 -10.48 -0.23 17.06
C GLY A 68 -10.34 -1.49 16.19
N TYR A 69 -9.76 -1.37 14.99
CA TYR A 69 -9.41 -2.50 14.14
C TYR A 69 -8.10 -3.17 14.61
N GLN A 70 -7.72 -4.25 13.92
CA GLN A 70 -6.54 -5.08 14.18
C GLN A 70 -5.81 -5.29 12.84
N PRO A 71 -5.08 -4.29 12.33
CA PRO A 71 -4.39 -4.43 11.06
C PRO A 71 -3.34 -5.54 11.12
N VAL A 72 -3.19 -6.28 10.02
CA VAL A 72 -2.18 -7.33 9.87
C VAL A 72 -1.45 -7.09 8.56
N THR A 73 -0.14 -6.94 8.62
CA THR A 73 0.67 -6.69 7.43
C THR A 73 1.35 -7.97 6.96
N THR A 74 1.21 -8.27 5.67
CA THR A 74 1.93 -9.37 5.01
C THR A 74 2.94 -8.80 4.03
N VAL A 75 4.21 -9.12 4.23
CA VAL A 75 5.27 -8.75 3.28
C VAL A 75 5.25 -9.72 2.10
N ALA A 76 5.04 -9.21 0.88
CA ALA A 76 4.92 -10.01 -0.32
C ALA A 76 5.28 -9.21 -1.58
N SER A 77 5.87 -9.87 -2.59
CA SER A 77 6.17 -9.23 -3.87
C SER A 77 4.92 -8.74 -4.59
N VAL A 78 5.06 -7.81 -5.55
CA VAL A 78 3.94 -7.24 -6.30
C VAL A 78 3.00 -8.31 -6.89
N PRO A 79 3.48 -9.37 -7.57
CA PRO A 79 2.59 -10.40 -8.12
C PRO A 79 1.84 -11.19 -7.04
N ILE A 80 2.49 -11.49 -5.92
CA ILE A 80 1.88 -12.21 -4.79
C ILE A 80 0.82 -11.33 -4.13
N SER A 81 1.09 -10.03 -3.97
CA SER A 81 0.15 -9.06 -3.43
C SER A 81 -1.11 -8.95 -4.30
N PHE A 82 -0.99 -8.87 -5.62
CA PHE A 82 -2.16 -8.88 -6.52
C PHE A 82 -2.94 -10.20 -6.47
N ALA A 83 -2.25 -11.34 -6.42
CA ALA A 83 -2.89 -12.63 -6.24
C ALA A 83 -3.63 -12.74 -4.88
N GLY A 84 -3.03 -12.21 -3.82
CA GLY A 84 -3.62 -12.16 -2.48
C GLY A 84 -4.87 -11.30 -2.44
N LEU A 85 -4.87 -10.13 -3.09
CA LEU A 85 -6.06 -9.29 -3.22
C LEU A 85 -7.17 -10.00 -4.02
N LYS A 86 -6.82 -10.61 -5.16
CA LYS A 86 -7.77 -11.39 -5.98
C LYS A 86 -8.46 -12.51 -5.20
N THR A 87 -7.69 -13.24 -4.39
CA THR A 87 -8.18 -14.38 -3.60
C THR A 87 -8.77 -13.96 -2.27
N ARG A 88 -8.82 -12.66 -1.97
CA ARG A 88 -9.25 -12.10 -0.68
C ARG A 88 -8.46 -12.67 0.50
N GLN A 89 -7.18 -12.99 0.29
CA GLN A 89 -6.22 -13.26 1.36
C GLN A 89 -5.63 -11.96 1.92
N LEU A 90 -5.64 -10.89 1.11
CA LEU A 90 -5.31 -9.53 1.48
C LEU A 90 -6.51 -8.64 1.18
N ASP A 91 -6.64 -7.53 1.91
CA ASP A 91 -7.75 -6.58 1.78
C ASP A 91 -7.30 -5.28 1.10
N VAL A 92 -6.12 -4.78 1.47
CA VAL A 92 -5.64 -3.45 1.04
C VAL A 92 -4.19 -3.50 0.61
N SER A 93 -3.86 -2.82 -0.47
CA SER A 93 -2.49 -2.43 -0.82
C SER A 93 -2.44 -0.91 -1.01
N LEU A 94 -1.45 -0.27 -0.42
CA LEU A 94 -1.19 1.17 -0.59
C LEU A 94 -0.10 1.46 -1.63
N GLY A 95 0.47 0.41 -2.23
CA GLY A 95 1.62 0.48 -3.14
C GLY A 95 1.30 0.27 -4.61
N TYR A 96 0.14 0.76 -5.07
CA TYR A 96 -0.16 0.79 -6.50
C TYR A 96 0.58 1.95 -7.18
N TRP A 97 1.67 1.65 -7.87
CA TRP A 97 2.50 2.63 -8.58
C TRP A 97 2.08 2.76 -10.05
N TRP A 98 1.27 3.78 -10.34
CA TRP A 98 0.90 4.15 -11.70
C TRP A 98 1.96 5.07 -12.34
N PRO A 99 2.29 4.92 -13.64
CA PRO A 99 1.73 3.97 -14.61
C PRO A 99 2.48 2.63 -14.69
N VAL A 100 3.60 2.46 -13.98
CA VAL A 100 4.49 1.29 -14.17
C VAL A 100 3.80 -0.06 -13.88
N GLN A 101 2.78 -0.07 -13.01
CA GLN A 101 2.01 -1.28 -12.67
C GLN A 101 0.69 -1.42 -13.44
N GLU A 102 0.31 -0.46 -14.31
CA GLU A 102 -1.01 -0.43 -14.96
C GLU A 102 -1.29 -1.71 -15.76
N THR A 103 -0.34 -2.16 -16.57
CA THR A 103 -0.48 -3.41 -17.35
C THR A 103 -0.59 -4.64 -16.46
N ALA A 104 0.09 -4.65 -15.31
CA ALA A 104 0.09 -5.79 -14.41
C ALA A 104 -1.22 -5.90 -13.59
N ILE A 105 -1.82 -4.76 -13.21
CA ILE A 105 -3.05 -4.73 -12.41
C ILE A 105 -4.32 -4.86 -13.27
N ALA A 106 -4.28 -4.43 -14.54
CA ALA A 106 -5.46 -4.36 -15.42
C ALA A 106 -6.32 -5.63 -15.44
N PRO A 107 -5.77 -6.86 -15.59
CA PRO A 107 -6.59 -8.08 -15.60
C PRO A 107 -7.40 -8.31 -14.32
N PHE A 108 -6.91 -7.81 -13.18
CA PHE A 108 -7.58 -7.92 -11.89
C PHE A 108 -8.68 -6.88 -11.72
N VAL A 109 -8.47 -5.67 -12.24
CA VAL A 109 -9.48 -4.60 -12.26
C VAL A 109 -10.61 -4.93 -13.22
N ASP A 110 -10.28 -5.39 -14.44
CA ASP A 110 -11.25 -5.77 -15.46
C ASP A 110 -12.15 -6.94 -14.98
N ALA A 111 -11.56 -7.89 -14.26
CA ALA A 111 -12.27 -8.97 -13.61
C ALA A 111 -13.03 -8.57 -12.33
N LYS A 112 -12.99 -7.28 -11.93
CA LYS A 112 -13.55 -6.73 -10.70
C LYS A 112 -13.06 -7.42 -9.43
N ALA A 113 -11.86 -8.00 -9.49
CA ALA A 113 -11.21 -8.67 -8.37
C ALA A 113 -10.47 -7.68 -7.47
N ILE A 114 -10.00 -6.56 -8.03
CA ILE A 114 -9.34 -5.47 -7.30
C ILE A 114 -10.06 -4.17 -7.64
N ASN A 115 -10.38 -3.37 -6.61
CA ASN A 115 -10.90 -2.03 -6.78
C ASN A 115 -9.80 -1.00 -6.52
N VAL A 116 -9.52 -0.15 -7.50
CA VAL A 116 -8.57 0.97 -7.34
C VAL A 116 -9.36 2.18 -6.86
N LEU A 117 -8.95 2.76 -5.72
CA LEU A 117 -9.56 3.97 -5.20
C LEU A 117 -9.28 5.15 -6.14
N GLN A 118 -10.29 5.98 -6.40
CA GLN A 118 -10.19 7.07 -7.38
C GLN A 118 -9.18 8.15 -6.99
N THR A 119 -9.05 8.42 -5.69
CA THR A 119 -8.13 9.45 -5.19
C THR A 119 -6.78 8.81 -4.88
N PRO A 120 -5.67 9.27 -5.50
CA PRO A 120 -4.34 8.78 -5.18
C PRO A 120 -3.92 9.23 -3.77
N ASN A 121 -3.21 8.36 -3.05
CA ASN A 121 -2.62 8.69 -1.75
C ASN A 121 -1.32 9.53 -1.88
N LEU A 122 -0.67 9.49 -3.05
CA LEU A 122 0.53 10.25 -3.35
C LEU A 122 0.52 10.70 -4.83
N THR A 123 0.87 11.96 -5.08
CA THR A 123 1.03 12.52 -6.43
C THR A 123 2.39 13.18 -6.59
N GLY A 124 2.86 13.32 -7.83
CA GLY A 124 4.15 13.94 -8.13
C GLY A 124 5.38 13.07 -7.85
N ALA A 125 5.18 11.83 -7.41
CA ALA A 125 6.24 10.84 -7.29
C ALA A 125 6.87 10.53 -8.66
N LYS A 126 8.15 10.16 -8.65
CA LYS A 126 8.92 9.81 -9.85
C LYS A 126 9.62 8.50 -9.60
N ALA A 127 9.65 7.65 -10.61
CA ALA A 127 10.44 6.43 -10.65
C ALA A 127 11.08 6.34 -12.04
N THR A 128 12.40 6.30 -12.11
CA THR A 128 13.16 6.29 -13.37
C THR A 128 14.59 5.80 -13.14
N PHE A 129 15.41 5.74 -14.18
CA PHE A 129 16.84 5.55 -13.97
C PHE A 129 17.48 6.79 -13.34
N ALA A 130 18.36 6.52 -12.39
CA ALA A 130 19.20 7.51 -11.74
C ALA A 130 20.68 7.15 -11.90
N VAL A 131 21.51 8.19 -11.85
CA VAL A 131 22.97 8.10 -11.81
C VAL A 131 23.54 9.13 -10.83
N PRO A 132 24.70 8.86 -10.23
CA PRO A 132 25.49 9.84 -9.50
C PRO A 132 25.84 11.08 -10.33
N THR A 133 26.01 12.23 -9.67
CA THR A 133 26.33 13.51 -10.33
C THR A 133 27.58 13.46 -11.21
N TYR A 134 28.61 12.70 -10.81
CA TYR A 134 29.85 12.61 -11.61
C TYR A 134 29.66 11.89 -12.95
N GLU A 135 28.68 10.99 -13.08
CA GLU A 135 28.33 10.34 -14.35
C GLU A 135 27.51 11.28 -15.23
N TYR A 136 26.59 12.02 -14.61
CA TYR A 136 25.83 13.06 -15.28
C TYR A 136 26.73 14.14 -15.88
N ASP A 137 27.68 14.64 -15.09
CA ASP A 137 28.66 15.64 -15.51
C ASP A 137 29.58 15.10 -16.61
N ALA A 138 29.87 13.80 -16.59
CA ALA A 138 30.64 13.10 -17.62
C ALA A 138 29.85 12.79 -18.91
N GLY A 139 28.54 13.08 -18.94
CA GLY A 139 27.73 13.00 -20.16
C GLY A 139 26.58 11.98 -20.13
N LEU A 140 26.39 11.21 -19.07
CA LEU A 140 25.27 10.27 -18.93
C LEU A 140 24.01 11.02 -18.48
N LYS A 141 23.28 11.61 -19.44
CA LYS A 141 22.15 12.52 -19.16
C LYS A 141 20.81 11.99 -19.65
N THR A 142 20.83 11.09 -20.62
CA THR A 142 19.63 10.51 -21.25
C THR A 142 19.71 9.00 -21.27
N PHE A 143 18.57 8.34 -21.49
CA PHE A 143 18.52 6.88 -21.62
C PHE A 143 19.43 6.36 -22.75
N ALA A 144 19.58 7.12 -23.83
CA ALA A 144 20.46 6.77 -24.96
C ALA A 144 21.95 6.92 -24.63
N ASP A 145 22.32 7.66 -23.58
CA ASP A 145 23.71 7.80 -23.15
C ASP A 145 24.18 6.58 -22.35
N ILE A 146 23.27 5.85 -21.70
CA ILE A 146 23.60 4.64 -20.92
C ILE A 146 24.39 3.65 -21.79
N ALA A 147 23.94 3.41 -23.02
CA ALA A 147 24.60 2.47 -23.94
C ALA A 147 26.02 2.91 -24.35
N LYS A 148 26.29 4.22 -24.37
CA LYS A 148 27.61 4.77 -24.72
C LYS A 148 28.66 4.49 -23.64
N HIS A 149 28.21 4.32 -22.39
CA HIS A 149 29.06 4.08 -21.21
C HIS A 149 28.99 2.64 -20.71
N ARG A 150 28.70 1.68 -21.61
CA ARG A 150 28.54 0.27 -21.26
C ARG A 150 29.78 -0.31 -20.58
N ALA A 151 30.98 0.11 -20.98
CA ALA A 151 32.23 -0.41 -20.41
C ALA A 151 32.40 0.04 -18.95
N GLU A 152 32.14 1.32 -18.68
CA GLU A 152 32.21 1.93 -17.35
C GLU A 152 31.15 1.34 -16.41
N LEU A 153 29.97 1.01 -16.93
CA LEU A 153 28.85 0.42 -16.20
C LEU A 153 28.93 -1.11 -16.05
N ASP A 154 30.01 -1.75 -16.50
CA ASP A 154 30.12 -3.22 -16.62
C ASP A 154 28.96 -3.89 -17.40
N GLY A 155 28.24 -3.12 -18.23
CA GLY A 155 27.00 -3.56 -18.86
C GLY A 155 25.90 -3.98 -17.87
N LYS A 156 25.82 -3.36 -16.69
CA LYS A 156 24.83 -3.66 -15.65
C LYS A 156 23.87 -2.50 -15.43
N ILE A 157 22.62 -2.84 -15.12
CA ILE A 157 21.61 -1.91 -14.58
C ILE A 157 21.09 -2.53 -13.29
N TYR A 158 21.04 -1.77 -12.19
CA TYR A 158 20.63 -2.29 -10.89
C TYR A 158 19.15 -1.98 -10.63
N GLY A 159 18.35 -3.04 -10.54
CA GLY A 159 16.95 -2.97 -10.14
C GLY A 159 16.77 -3.38 -8.69
N ILE A 160 15.51 -3.60 -8.33
CA ILE A 160 15.07 -4.00 -6.98
C ILE A 160 14.72 -5.50 -6.99
N GLU A 161 13.69 -5.92 -6.27
CA GLU A 161 13.33 -7.33 -6.13
C GLU A 161 12.76 -7.95 -7.42
N PRO A 162 13.00 -9.26 -7.63
CA PRO A 162 12.41 -10.00 -8.73
C PRO A 162 10.88 -9.94 -8.72
N GLY A 163 10.31 -9.75 -9.91
CA GLY A 163 8.86 -9.65 -10.09
C GLY A 163 8.27 -8.26 -9.85
N SER A 164 9.09 -7.27 -9.48
CA SER A 164 8.65 -5.87 -9.48
C SER A 164 8.32 -5.40 -10.92
N SER A 165 7.31 -4.55 -11.06
CA SER A 165 6.92 -4.02 -12.38
C SER A 165 7.98 -3.11 -12.98
N ALA A 166 8.80 -2.45 -12.15
CA ALA A 166 9.94 -1.66 -12.61
C ALA A 166 11.01 -2.55 -13.24
N ASN A 167 11.41 -3.65 -12.59
CA ASN A 167 12.35 -4.61 -13.17
C ASN A 167 11.79 -5.21 -14.47
N ALA A 168 10.50 -5.54 -14.54
CA ALA A 168 9.87 -6.01 -15.76
C ALA A 168 9.94 -4.99 -16.91
N ALA A 169 9.75 -3.70 -16.62
CA ALA A 169 9.92 -2.63 -17.60
C ALA A 169 11.38 -2.51 -18.09
N ILE A 170 12.35 -2.61 -17.17
CA ILE A 170 13.78 -2.59 -17.51
C ILE A 170 14.16 -3.79 -18.38
N GLN A 171 13.73 -5.00 -18.00
CA GLN A 171 13.96 -6.20 -18.81
C GLN A 171 13.37 -6.07 -20.21
N LYS A 172 12.17 -5.50 -20.33
CA LYS A 172 11.55 -5.24 -21.64
C LYS A 172 12.38 -4.26 -22.46
N MET A 173 12.89 -3.17 -21.87
CA MET A 173 13.77 -2.23 -22.57
C MET A 173 15.03 -2.93 -23.09
N ILE A 174 15.69 -3.75 -22.26
CA ILE A 174 16.88 -4.53 -22.64
C ILE A 174 16.55 -5.52 -23.77
N ALA A 175 15.49 -6.32 -23.60
CA ALA A 175 15.10 -7.38 -24.54
C ALA A 175 14.68 -6.82 -25.91
N THR A 176 14.07 -5.64 -25.94
CA THR A 176 13.66 -4.97 -27.18
C THR A 176 14.72 -4.02 -27.72
N ASN A 177 15.93 -4.01 -27.13
CA ASN A 177 17.04 -3.14 -27.49
C ASN A 177 16.65 -1.65 -27.54
N GLN A 178 15.72 -1.23 -26.69
CA GLN A 178 15.34 0.18 -26.57
C GLN A 178 16.54 0.98 -26.08
N PHE A 179 16.74 2.17 -26.66
CA PHE A 179 17.88 3.04 -26.35
C PHE A 179 19.25 2.37 -26.50
N SER A 180 19.34 1.32 -27.33
CA SER A 180 20.56 0.52 -27.50
C SER A 180 21.02 -0.21 -26.23
N LEU A 181 20.08 -0.54 -25.32
CA LEU A 181 20.36 -1.27 -24.08
C LEU A 181 20.51 -2.79 -24.26
N GLY A 182 20.41 -3.30 -25.49
CA GLY A 182 20.64 -4.70 -25.79
C GLY A 182 22.02 -5.15 -25.28
N GLY A 183 22.05 -6.28 -24.55
CA GLY A 183 23.28 -6.82 -23.97
C GLY A 183 23.70 -6.18 -22.64
N PHE A 184 22.90 -5.27 -22.06
CA PHE A 184 22.95 -5.01 -20.62
C PHE A 184 22.34 -6.17 -19.83
N LYS A 185 22.78 -6.34 -18.59
CA LYS A 185 22.23 -7.28 -17.64
C LYS A 185 21.52 -6.51 -16.52
N LEU A 186 20.24 -6.80 -16.31
CA LEU A 186 19.56 -6.38 -15.09
C LEU A 186 20.11 -7.18 -13.90
N ILE A 187 20.52 -6.48 -12.86
CA ILE A 187 20.91 -7.03 -11.56
C ILE A 187 19.74 -6.82 -10.60
N GLU A 188 19.10 -7.91 -10.20
CA GLU A 188 17.95 -7.91 -9.29
C GLU A 188 18.41 -8.24 -7.87
N SER A 189 17.83 -7.57 -6.87
CA SER A 189 18.09 -7.80 -5.45
C SER A 189 16.89 -7.42 -4.58
N SER A 190 16.90 -6.22 -4.00
CA SER A 190 15.84 -5.55 -3.24
C SER A 190 16.15 -4.05 -3.22
N GLU A 191 15.24 -3.20 -2.74
CA GLU A 191 15.54 -1.77 -2.51
C GLU A 191 16.83 -1.60 -1.69
N ALA A 192 16.92 -2.26 -0.54
CA ALA A 192 18.09 -2.21 0.32
C ALA A 192 19.36 -2.76 -0.36
N GLY A 193 19.26 -3.88 -1.08
CA GLY A 193 20.41 -4.47 -1.79
C GLY A 193 20.93 -3.57 -2.92
N MET A 194 20.03 -2.91 -3.63
CA MET A 194 20.34 -1.94 -4.68
C MET A 194 21.03 -0.72 -4.08
N LEU A 195 20.49 -0.13 -3.02
CA LEU A 195 21.08 1.04 -2.35
C LEU A 195 22.45 0.74 -1.76
N VAL A 196 22.66 -0.43 -1.15
CA VAL A 196 24.01 -0.84 -0.67
C VAL A 196 25.03 -0.91 -1.81
N THR A 197 24.59 -1.32 -2.99
CA THR A 197 25.46 -1.37 -4.18
C THR A 197 25.77 0.03 -4.70
N VAL A 198 24.76 0.90 -4.77
CA VAL A 198 24.91 2.31 -5.16
C VAL A 198 25.85 3.03 -4.20
N ASP A 199 25.65 2.91 -2.88
CA ASP A 199 26.48 3.54 -1.86
C ASP A 199 27.95 3.11 -1.98
N ARG A 200 28.20 1.82 -2.25
CA ARG A 200 29.55 1.32 -2.51
C ARG A 200 30.14 1.93 -3.78
N ALA A 201 29.38 1.96 -4.87
CA ALA A 201 29.84 2.53 -6.14
C ALA A 201 30.16 4.03 -6.00
N VAL A 202 29.31 4.80 -5.34
CA VAL A 202 29.51 6.23 -5.08
C VAL A 202 30.75 6.49 -4.23
N ARG A 203 30.95 5.72 -3.15
CA ARG A 203 32.15 5.84 -2.31
C ARG A 203 33.42 5.54 -3.09
N ASP A 204 33.39 4.53 -3.95
CA ASP A 204 34.53 4.08 -4.73
C ASP A 204 34.67 4.84 -6.08
N LYS A 205 33.82 5.85 -6.34
CA LYS A 205 33.73 6.60 -7.60
C LYS A 205 33.59 5.71 -8.86
N LYS A 206 32.89 4.59 -8.73
CA LYS A 206 32.56 3.67 -9.82
C LYS A 206 31.23 4.04 -10.47
N TRP A 207 31.07 3.74 -11.75
CA TRP A 207 29.84 4.05 -12.46
C TRP A 207 28.71 3.09 -12.08
N VAL A 208 27.49 3.60 -11.95
CA VAL A 208 26.30 2.85 -11.57
C VAL A 208 25.03 3.51 -12.12
N VAL A 209 24.27 2.74 -12.91
CA VAL A 209 22.89 3.08 -13.30
C VAL A 209 21.94 2.18 -12.53
N PHE A 210 20.95 2.79 -11.87
CA PHE A 210 20.02 2.08 -11.01
C PHE A 210 18.60 2.64 -11.13
N LEU A 211 17.60 1.85 -10.71
CA LEU A 211 16.24 2.33 -10.51
C LEU A 211 16.20 3.27 -9.29
N GLY A 212 15.74 4.50 -9.46
CA GLY A 212 15.55 5.48 -8.39
C GLY A 212 14.24 6.23 -8.51
#